data_AF-A0A397EV83-F1
#
_entry.id   AF-A0A397EV83-F1
#
_cell.length_a   1.000
_cell.length_b   1.000
_cell.length_c   1.000
_cell.angle_alpha   90.00
_cell.angle_beta   90.00
_cell.angle_gamma   90.00
#
_symmetry.space_group_name_H-M   'P 1'
#
loop_
_entity.id
_entity.type
_entity.pdbx_description
1 polymer ?
#
loop_
_entity_poly.entity_id
_entity_poly.type
_entity_poly.pdbx_seq_one_letter_code
_entity_poly.pdbx_strand_id
1 'polypeptide(L)'
;MFYPSTLGIKATTAAHVFEFSTKVGKVGKISKIPSAGFAYGIYHVKVESNGDKRFEKLFAFSKHDHYTHTSLNFVMNVYNKHHGGNIQLTLIGNTCLRYDKKDLVESSSVFRNWYSMLQKFKLKFPKNKLIKHLA
;
A
#
# COMPACT_ATOMS: atom_id res chain seq x y z
N MET A 1 -5.66 -4.79 8.28
CA MET A 1 -5.21 -6.18 8.57
C MET A 1 -4.69 -6.75 7.26
N PHE A 2 -3.37 -6.94 7.12
CA PHE A 2 -2.79 -7.54 5.92
C PHE A 2 -2.97 -9.05 6.03
N TYR A 3 -3.70 -9.65 5.09
CA TYR A 3 -3.84 -11.10 5.07
C TYR A 3 -2.55 -11.72 4.51
N PRO A 4 -2.01 -12.81 5.11
CA PRO A 4 -0.85 -13.53 4.57
C PRO A 4 -0.98 -13.92 3.09
N SER A 5 -2.21 -14.15 2.62
CA SER A 5 -2.51 -14.41 1.22
C SER A 5 -2.13 -13.25 0.31
N THR A 6 -2.32 -11.99 0.75
CA THR A 6 -1.95 -10.78 0.00
C THR A 6 -0.44 -10.66 -0.23
N LEU A 7 0.37 -11.26 0.64
CA LEU A 7 1.83 -11.26 0.51
C LEU A 7 2.35 -12.51 -0.20
N GLY A 8 1.76 -13.68 0.07
CA GLY A 8 2.29 -14.96 -0.37
C GLY A 8 1.76 -15.48 -1.70
N ILE A 9 0.58 -15.01 -2.15
CA ILE A 9 -0.06 -15.43 -3.40
C ILE A 9 0.28 -14.43 -4.49
N LYS A 10 0.59 -14.94 -5.68
CA LYS A 10 0.76 -14.09 -6.86
C LYS A 10 -0.56 -13.41 -7.21
N ALA A 11 -0.53 -12.09 -7.35
CA ALA A 11 -1.71 -11.32 -7.71
C ALA A 11 -2.17 -11.69 -9.13
N THR A 12 -3.48 -11.86 -9.31
CA THR A 12 -4.09 -12.16 -10.62
C THR A 12 -4.51 -10.90 -11.36
N THR A 13 -4.60 -9.76 -10.68
CA THR A 13 -4.95 -8.47 -11.26
C THR A 13 -3.99 -7.39 -10.79
N ALA A 14 -3.75 -6.38 -11.63
CA ALA A 14 -2.84 -5.28 -11.34
C ALA A 14 -3.19 -4.52 -10.04
N ALA A 15 -4.47 -4.43 -9.69
CA ALA A 15 -4.95 -3.76 -8.48
C ALA A 15 -4.54 -4.47 -7.18
N HIS A 16 -4.19 -5.76 -7.24
CA HIS A 16 -3.78 -6.56 -6.08
C HIS A 16 -2.27 -6.82 -6.04
N VAL A 17 -1.51 -6.32 -7.01
CA VAL A 17 -0.06 -6.45 -7.01
C VAL A 17 0.51 -5.58 -5.89
N PHE A 18 1.23 -6.21 -4.96
CA PHE A 18 1.98 -5.53 -3.93
C PHE A 18 3.46 -5.79 -4.15
N GLU A 19 4.25 -4.72 -4.26
CA GLU A 19 5.66 -4.82 -4.66
C GLU A 19 6.58 -4.27 -3.59
N PHE A 20 7.85 -4.64 -3.65
CA PHE A 20 8.90 -4.07 -2.81
C PHE A 20 10.08 -3.66 -3.67
N SER A 21 10.70 -2.52 -3.36
CA SER A 21 11.95 -2.15 -4.01
C SER A 21 13.11 -2.95 -3.44
N THR A 22 13.93 -3.50 -4.34
CA THR A 22 15.20 -4.15 -3.99
C THR A 22 16.37 -3.17 -3.92
N LYS A 23 16.13 -1.91 -4.29
CA LYS A 23 17.12 -0.82 -4.29
C LYS A 23 16.67 0.34 -3.39
N VAL A 24 17.65 1.10 -2.92
CA VAL A 24 17.42 2.35 -2.19
C VAL A 24 16.69 3.33 -3.10
N GLY A 25 15.73 4.06 -2.53
CA GLY A 25 14.98 5.06 -3.27
C GLY A 25 15.86 6.23 -3.70
N LYS A 26 15.51 6.85 -4.83
CA LYS A 26 16.18 8.05 -5.35
C LYS A 26 15.42 9.29 -4.93
N VAL A 27 16.14 10.29 -4.45
CA VAL A 27 15.57 11.60 -4.18
C VAL A 27 15.20 12.24 -5.51
N GLY A 28 13.94 12.65 -5.66
CA GLY A 28 13.38 13.28 -6.83
C GLY A 28 12.60 14.54 -6.49
N LYS A 29 12.11 15.22 -7.53
CA LYS A 29 11.23 16.39 -7.41
C LYS A 29 9.86 16.12 -8.01
N ILE A 30 8.85 16.74 -7.43
CA ILE A 30 7.46 16.78 -7.90
C ILE A 30 6.92 18.20 -7.76
N SER A 31 6.22 18.69 -8.78
CA SER A 31 5.71 20.06 -8.83
C SER A 31 4.19 20.15 -8.61
N LYS A 32 3.46 19.07 -8.87
CA LYS A 32 2.01 19.00 -8.74
C LYS A 32 1.53 17.59 -8.49
N ILE A 33 0.32 17.46 -7.98
CA ILE A 33 -0.36 16.17 -7.83
C ILE A 33 -0.65 15.62 -9.24
N PRO A 34 -0.17 14.41 -9.57
CA PRO A 34 -0.34 13.83 -10.91
C PRO A 34 -1.77 13.33 -11.11
N SER A 35 -2.45 13.76 -12.17
CA SER A 35 -3.81 13.34 -12.49
C SER A 35 -3.96 11.83 -12.72
N ALA A 36 -2.91 11.19 -13.25
CA ALA A 36 -2.85 9.75 -13.47
C ALA A 36 -2.53 8.93 -12.21
N GLY A 37 -2.27 9.59 -11.08
CA GLY A 37 -1.83 8.96 -9.83
C GLY A 37 -0.31 9.01 -9.63
N PHE A 38 0.10 8.76 -8.39
CA PHE A 38 1.49 8.80 -7.94
C PHE A 38 2.25 7.54 -8.40
N ALA A 39 3.47 7.75 -8.89
CA ALA A 39 4.41 6.66 -9.17
C ALA A 39 4.93 6.03 -7.86
N TYR A 40 5.53 4.84 -7.95
CA TYR A 40 6.08 4.13 -6.78
C TYR A 40 7.06 5.02 -5.99
N GLY A 41 6.71 5.33 -4.75
CA GLY A 41 7.43 6.34 -3.96
C GLY A 41 6.77 6.74 -2.66
N ILE A 42 7.44 7.66 -1.96
CA ILE A 42 7.01 8.35 -0.76
C ILE A 42 6.97 9.85 -1.05
N TYR A 43 5.87 10.50 -0.67
CA TYR A 43 5.58 11.89 -1.00
C TYR A 43 5.14 12.66 0.24
N HIS A 44 5.49 13.95 0.30
CA HIS A 44 5.08 14.86 1.36
C HIS A 44 3.80 15.61 0.94
N VAL A 45 2.65 15.05 1.29
CA VAL A 45 1.31 15.47 0.85
C VAL A 45 0.40 15.50 2.06
N LYS A 46 -0.25 16.63 2.31
CA LYS A 46 -1.31 16.72 3.31
C LYS A 46 -2.58 16.10 2.77
N VAL A 47 -3.22 15.26 3.58
CA VAL A 47 -4.49 14.59 3.26
C VAL A 47 -5.55 15.15 4.21
N GLU A 48 -6.59 15.78 3.68
CA GLU A 48 -7.63 16.45 4.48
C GLU A 48 -8.98 15.75 4.27
N SER A 49 -9.54 15.19 5.34
CA SER A 49 -10.79 14.44 5.32
C SER A 49 -12.03 15.30 5.17
N ASN A 50 -11.92 16.60 5.45
CA ASN A 50 -13.04 17.54 5.49
C ASN A 50 -14.22 17.04 6.34
N GLY A 51 -13.94 16.32 7.43
CA GLY A 51 -14.94 15.79 8.35
C GLY A 51 -15.58 14.46 7.93
N ASP A 52 -15.13 13.81 6.86
CA ASP A 52 -15.63 12.49 6.48
C ASP A 52 -15.20 11.40 7.48
N LYS A 53 -16.11 11.08 8.42
CA LYS A 53 -15.90 10.08 9.47
C LYS A 53 -15.71 8.65 8.96
N ARG A 54 -16.15 8.33 7.75
CA ARG A 54 -15.93 7.00 7.15
C ARG A 54 -14.50 6.88 6.66
N PHE A 55 -14.01 7.94 6.02
CA PHE A 55 -12.61 8.03 5.61
C PHE A 55 -11.68 8.01 6.82
N GLU A 56 -12.01 8.77 7.87
CA GLU A 56 -11.18 8.86 9.08
C GLU A 56 -10.96 7.52 9.80
N LYS A 57 -11.92 6.60 9.69
CA LYS A 57 -11.80 5.24 10.25
C LYS A 57 -10.97 4.31 9.37
N LEU A 58 -10.89 4.59 8.07
CA LEU A 58 -10.28 3.71 7.08
C LEU A 58 -8.84 4.10 6.76
N PHE A 59 -8.55 5.39 6.76
CA PHE A 59 -7.27 5.94 6.34
C PHE A 59 -6.35 6.20 7.53
N ALA A 60 -5.12 5.71 7.44
CA ALA A 60 -4.09 5.95 8.44
C ALA A 60 -3.37 7.27 8.16
N PHE A 61 -3.77 8.34 8.86
CA PHE A 61 -3.10 9.64 8.73
C PHE A 61 -1.69 9.61 9.30
N SER A 62 -0.75 10.18 8.55
CA SER A 62 0.64 10.34 8.92
C SER A 62 0.80 11.61 9.76
N LYS A 63 1.45 11.49 10.93
CA LYS A 63 1.79 12.65 11.79
C LYS A 63 2.63 13.71 11.06
N HIS A 64 3.38 13.29 10.04
CA HIS A 64 4.31 14.14 9.30
C HIS A 64 3.92 14.29 7.82
N ASP A 65 2.69 13.94 7.44
CA ASP A 65 2.19 14.09 6.07
C ASP A 65 3.02 13.37 4.98
N HIS A 66 3.76 12.34 5.36
CA HIS A 66 4.47 11.47 4.42
C HIS A 66 3.65 10.23 4.12
N TYR A 67 3.35 10.01 2.85
CA TYR A 67 2.51 8.90 2.38
C TYR A 67 3.15 8.18 1.21
N THR A 68 2.89 6.88 1.12
CA THR A 68 3.28 6.11 -0.06
C THR A 68 2.30 6.37 -1.20
N HIS A 69 2.77 6.10 -2.42
CA HIS A 69 1.93 6.08 -3.62
C HIS A 69 0.65 5.23 -3.45
N THR A 70 0.70 4.12 -2.70
CA THR A 70 -0.45 3.26 -2.43
C THR A 70 -1.55 4.01 -1.68
N SER A 71 -1.19 4.70 -0.58
CA SER A 71 -2.15 5.49 0.21
C SER A 71 -2.76 6.63 -0.61
N LEU A 72 -1.93 7.36 -1.36
CA LEU A 72 -2.41 8.50 -2.15
C LEU A 72 -3.27 8.05 -3.34
N ASN A 73 -2.88 6.98 -4.02
CA ASN A 73 -3.67 6.42 -5.12
C ASN A 73 -4.97 5.80 -4.62
N PHE A 74 -5.01 5.25 -3.41
CA PHE A 74 -6.26 4.83 -2.77
C PHE A 74 -7.23 6.02 -2.62
N VAL A 75 -6.76 7.18 -2.13
CA VAL A 75 -7.59 8.38 -2.04
C VAL A 75 -8.11 8.81 -3.41
N MET A 76 -7.20 8.98 -4.37
CA MET A 76 -7.52 9.52 -5.70
C MET A 76 -8.39 8.59 -6.55
N ASN A 77 -8.07 7.30 -6.57
CA ASN A 77 -8.62 6.36 -7.54
C ASN A 77 -9.67 5.42 -6.96
N VAL A 78 -9.75 5.29 -5.64
CA VAL A 78 -10.72 4.40 -5.00
C VAL A 78 -11.72 5.21 -4.20
N TYR A 79 -11.25 5.94 -3.18
CA TYR A 79 -12.16 6.57 -2.23
C TYR A 79 -12.97 7.70 -2.85
N ASN A 80 -12.32 8.71 -3.44
CA ASN A 80 -13.03 9.85 -4.03
C ASN A 80 -13.90 9.43 -5.22
N LYS A 81 -13.48 8.43 -6.01
CA LYS A 81 -14.25 7.94 -7.17
C LYS A 81 -15.48 7.12 -6.80
N HIS A 82 -15.39 6.23 -5.81
CA HIS A 82 -16.47 5.28 -5.51
C HIS A 82 -17.37 5.70 -4.33
N HIS A 83 -16.87 6.55 -3.43
CA HIS A 83 -17.61 6.92 -2.22
C HIS A 83 -18.06 8.39 -2.22
N GLY A 84 -17.83 9.12 -3.31
CA GLY A 84 -18.15 10.56 -3.42
C GLY A 84 -17.40 11.41 -2.40
N GLY A 85 -16.25 10.91 -1.91
CA GLY A 85 -15.42 11.61 -0.95
C GLY A 85 -14.85 12.89 -1.55
N ASN A 86 -14.89 13.98 -0.78
CA ASN A 86 -14.18 15.23 -1.11
C ASN A 86 -12.88 15.31 -0.32
N ILE A 87 -12.08 14.23 -0.35
CA ILE A 87 -10.80 14.20 0.34
C ILE A 87 -9.82 15.04 -0.47
N GLN A 88 -9.32 16.10 0.15
CA GLN A 88 -8.40 17.02 -0.49
C GLN A 88 -6.96 16.55 -0.28
N LEU A 89 -6.18 16.61 -1.35
CA LEU A 89 -4.75 16.35 -1.32
C LEU A 89 -4.02 17.67 -1.64
N THR A 90 -3.08 18.05 -0.78
CA THR A 90 -2.28 19.28 -0.95
C THR A 90 -0.81 18.91 -0.90
N LEU A 91 -0.04 19.25 -1.94
CA LEU A 91 1.40 19.02 -1.96
C LEU A 91 2.10 19.99 -1.00
N ILE A 92 2.80 19.48 0.01
CA ILE A 92 3.49 20.29 1.03
C ILE A 92 4.99 20.38 0.73
N GLY A 93 5.59 19.29 0.25
CA GLY A 93 6.98 19.23 -0.17
C GLY A 93 7.14 18.91 -1.64
N ASN A 94 8.11 19.54 -2.30
CA ASN A 94 8.46 19.22 -3.68
C ASN A 94 9.47 18.07 -3.79
N THR A 95 10.08 17.64 -2.69
CA THR A 95 11.01 16.52 -2.64
C THR A 95 10.25 15.22 -2.39
N CYS A 96 10.58 14.17 -3.13
CA CYS A 96 9.99 12.85 -2.95
C CYS A 96 11.05 11.76 -3.05
N LEU A 97 10.74 10.58 -2.50
CA LEU A 97 11.55 9.39 -2.68
C LEU A 97 10.89 8.52 -3.74
N ARG A 98 11.58 8.25 -4.86
CA ARG A 98 11.05 7.45 -5.97
C ARG A 98 11.80 6.13 -6.12
N TYR A 99 11.09 5.14 -6.62
CA TYR A 99 11.64 3.82 -6.92
C TYR A 99 11.41 3.49 -8.38
N ASP A 100 12.42 2.92 -9.04
CA ASP A 100 12.32 2.53 -10.44
C ASP A 100 11.56 1.21 -10.56
N LYS A 101 10.62 1.12 -11.50
CA LYS A 101 9.78 -0.06 -11.70
C LYS A 101 10.60 -1.35 -11.93
N LYS A 102 11.76 -1.24 -12.58
CA LYS A 102 12.66 -2.37 -12.83
C LYS A 102 13.27 -2.98 -11.56
N ASP A 103 13.31 -2.21 -10.48
CA ASP A 103 13.90 -2.62 -9.20
C ASP A 103 12.83 -3.16 -8.23
N LEU A 104 11.56 -3.19 -8.65
CA LEU A 104 10.43 -3.69 -7.89
C LEU A 104 10.28 -5.20 -8.06
N VAL A 105 9.95 -5.89 -6.97
CA VAL A 105 9.63 -7.32 -6.97
C VAL A 105 8.27 -7.60 -6.33
N GLU A 106 7.55 -8.55 -6.94
CA GLU A 106 6.44 -9.33 -6.38
C GLU A 106 6.55 -9.57 -4.86
N SER A 107 5.61 -9.15 -4.01
CA SER A 107 5.52 -9.64 -2.63
C SER A 107 5.57 -11.17 -2.57
N SER A 108 4.86 -11.83 -3.49
CA SER A 108 4.84 -13.29 -3.59
C SER A 108 6.21 -13.89 -3.90
N SER A 109 7.12 -13.16 -4.57
CA SER A 109 8.48 -13.64 -4.79
C SER A 109 9.30 -13.71 -3.49
N VAL A 110 8.95 -12.90 -2.48
CA VAL A 110 9.61 -12.86 -1.18
C VAL A 110 8.91 -13.79 -0.18
N PHE A 111 7.58 -13.76 -0.12
CA PHE A 111 6.81 -14.38 0.95
C PHE A 111 6.16 -15.73 0.59
N ARG A 112 6.24 -16.19 -0.66
CA ARG A 112 5.59 -17.46 -1.08
C ARG A 112 6.06 -18.67 -0.28
N ASN A 113 7.36 -18.79 -0.03
CA ASN A 113 7.89 -19.93 0.71
C ASN A 113 7.33 -19.98 2.14
N TRP A 114 7.38 -18.85 2.85
CA TRP A 114 6.77 -18.70 4.16
C TRP A 114 5.28 -19.05 4.15
N TYR A 115 4.53 -18.46 3.20
CA TYR A 115 3.09 -18.70 3.07
C TYR A 115 2.78 -20.18 2.81
N SER A 116 3.54 -20.83 1.92
CA SER A 116 3.36 -22.25 1.62
C SER A 116 3.59 -23.15 2.84
N MET A 117 4.59 -22.84 3.67
CA MET A 117 4.88 -23.58 4.90
C MET A 117 3.78 -23.37 5.93
N LEU A 118 3.30 -22.14 6.09
CA LEU A 118 2.18 -21.82 6.96
C LEU A 118 0.92 -22.62 6.57
N GLN A 119 0.61 -22.72 5.27
CA GLN A 119 -0.53 -23.51 4.79
C GLN A 119 -0.36 -25.00 5.11
N LYS A 120 0.85 -25.57 4.91
CA LYS A 120 1.14 -26.97 5.30
C LYS A 120 0.93 -27.21 6.80
N PHE A 121 1.36 -26.27 7.65
CA PHE A 121 1.12 -26.37 9.10
C PHE A 121 -0.36 -26.31 9.45
N LYS A 122 -1.12 -25.39 8.83
CA LYS A 122 -2.56 -25.27 9.04
C LYS A 122 -3.31 -26.54 8.64
N LEU A 123 -2.92 -27.18 7.53
CA LEU A 123 -3.48 -28.46 7.09
C LEU A 123 -3.11 -29.62 8.02
N LYS A 124 -1.86 -29.67 8.50
CA LYS A 124 -1.39 -30.72 9.41
C LYS A 124 -2.00 -30.61 10.81
N PHE A 125 -2.30 -29.39 11.27
CA PHE A 125 -2.78 -29.14 12.62
C PHE A 125 -4.04 -28.25 12.63
N PRO A 126 -5.17 -28.71 12.04
CA PRO A 126 -6.34 -27.87 11.76
C PRO A 126 -7.08 -27.41 13.04
N LYS A 127 -6.84 -28.04 14.19
CA LYS A 127 -7.44 -27.66 15.48
C LYS A 127 -6.49 -26.89 16.40
N ASN A 128 -5.21 -26.75 16.05
CA ASN A 128 -4.22 -26.07 16.88
C ASN A 128 -4.44 -24.55 16.86
N LYS A 129 -4.76 -23.97 18.03
CA LYS A 129 -5.07 -22.54 18.16
C LYS A 129 -3.88 -21.65 17.82
N LEU A 130 -2.66 -22.01 18.25
CA LEU A 130 -1.45 -21.23 17.96
C LEU A 130 -1.22 -21.14 16.44
N ILE A 131 -1.31 -22.26 15.74
CA ILE A 131 -1.11 -22.32 14.28
C ILE A 131 -2.20 -21.55 13.53
N LYS A 132 -3.44 -21.54 14.03
CA LYS A 132 -4.51 -20.70 13.46
C LYS A 132 -4.18 -19.22 13.55
N HIS A 133 -3.56 -18.79 14.64
CA HIS A 133 -3.16 -17.41 14.89
C HIS A 133 -1.81 -17.01 14.25
N LEU A 134 -1.09 -17.92 13.60
CA LEU A 134 0.14 -17.60 12.85
C LEU A 134 -0.14 -16.89 11.51
N ALA A 135 -1.19 -16.07 11.44
CA ALA A 135 -1.65 -15.33 10.28
C ALA A 135 -2.35 -14.04 10.71
#